data_AF-A0A2V9GW69-F1
#
_entry.id   AF-A0A2V9GW69-F1
#
_cell.length_a   1.000
_cell.length_b   1.000
_cell.length_c   1.000
_cell.angle_alpha   90.00
_cell.angle_beta   90.00
_cell.angle_gamma   90.00
#
_symmetry.space_group_name_H-M   'P 1'
#
loop_
_entity.id
_entity.type
_entity.pdbx_description
1 polymer ?
#
loop_
_entity_poly.entity_id
_entity_poly.type
_entity_poly.pdbx_seq_one_letter_code
_entity_poly.pdbx_strand_id
1 'polypeptide(L)'
;MTSKSEKELIYAPGGNGAEPVEGQELLPALDDMTPREIVAELDKYIVGQTDAKRAVAVALRNRVRRQKLPPEIAEDVLPKNILMIGPTGVGKTEIARRLARLAGCPFIKVEASKYTEVGYVGR
;
A
#
# COMPACT_ATOMS: atom_id res chain seq x y z
N MET A 1 20.38 -39.14 21.69
CA MET A 1 20.29 -38.46 23.00
C MET A 1 20.50 -36.99 22.76
N THR A 2 19.55 -36.16 23.25
CA THR A 2 19.68 -34.72 23.64
C THR A 2 20.19 -33.72 22.59
N SER A 3 19.63 -32.53 22.39
CA SER A 3 18.53 -31.79 23.03
C SER A 3 18.24 -30.52 22.19
N LYS A 4 17.02 -30.00 22.34
CA LYS A 4 16.47 -28.66 22.03
C LYS A 4 17.53 -27.53 22.07
N SER A 5 17.48 -26.48 21.24
CA SER A 5 16.59 -25.29 21.31
C SER A 5 17.13 -24.29 20.24
N GLU A 6 16.45 -23.32 19.62
CA GLU A 6 15.42 -22.38 20.05
C GLU A 6 14.58 -21.98 18.81
N LYS A 7 13.25 -22.01 18.93
CA LYS A 7 12.37 -21.30 18.01
C LYS A 7 12.37 -19.85 18.47
N GLU A 8 12.85 -18.94 17.63
CA GLU A 8 12.71 -17.51 17.88
C GLU A 8 11.23 -17.14 17.75
N LEU A 9 10.59 -17.03 18.90
CA LEU A 9 9.17 -16.72 19.06
C LEU A 9 9.02 -15.20 19.03
N ILE A 10 8.74 -14.62 17.86
CA ILE A 10 8.40 -13.20 17.78
C ILE A 10 6.92 -13.05 18.16
N TYR A 11 6.68 -12.55 19.38
CA TYR A 11 5.36 -12.25 19.91
C TYR A 11 4.77 -11.02 19.19
N ALA A 12 3.72 -11.23 18.40
CA ALA A 12 2.86 -10.14 17.94
C ALA A 12 1.90 -9.74 19.08
N PRO A 13 1.83 -8.46 19.49
CA PRO A 13 0.82 -8.04 20.45
C PRO A 13 -0.51 -7.80 19.72
N GLY A 14 -1.57 -8.51 20.11
CA GLY A 14 -2.94 -8.11 19.78
C GLY A 14 -3.87 -9.29 19.50
N GLY A 15 -4.76 -9.57 20.45
CA GLY A 15 -5.70 -10.69 20.43
C GLY A 15 -6.75 -10.61 19.32
N ASN A 16 -6.99 -11.75 18.68
CA ASN A 16 -8.21 -12.55 18.84
C ASN A 16 -8.01 -13.85 18.05
N GLY A 17 -8.33 -14.99 18.65
CA GLY A 17 -8.04 -16.32 18.15
C GLY A 17 -8.52 -16.58 16.72
N ALA A 18 -7.63 -16.39 15.76
CA ALA A 18 -7.74 -16.90 14.42
C ALA A 18 -6.74 -18.06 14.30
N GLU A 19 -7.28 -19.24 13.99
CA GLU A 19 -6.53 -20.44 13.63
C GLU A 19 -5.39 -20.14 12.64
N PRO A 20 -4.24 -20.84 12.72
CA PRO A 20 -3.17 -20.67 11.76
C PRO A 20 -3.63 -21.16 10.38
N VAL A 21 -3.88 -20.22 9.48
CA VAL A 21 -4.10 -20.51 8.05
C VAL A 21 -2.76 -20.94 7.45
N GLU A 22 -2.52 -22.25 7.42
CA GLU A 22 -1.44 -22.87 6.65
C GLU A 22 -1.63 -22.57 5.16
N GLY A 23 -0.61 -21.97 4.53
CA GLY A 23 -0.56 -21.78 3.07
C GLY A 23 -0.60 -20.34 2.56
N GLN A 24 -0.48 -19.31 3.41
CA GLN A 24 -0.11 -17.99 2.91
C GLN A 24 1.39 -17.97 2.62
N GLU A 25 1.78 -18.07 1.34
CA GLU A 25 3.06 -17.51 0.90
C GLU A 25 3.15 -16.11 1.50
N LEU A 26 4.04 -15.93 2.47
CA LEU A 26 4.28 -14.64 3.09
C LEU A 26 4.68 -13.69 1.96
N LEU A 27 3.76 -12.80 1.58
CA LEU A 27 4.10 -11.69 0.72
C LEU A 27 5.31 -10.99 1.37
N PRO A 28 6.38 -10.72 0.60
CA PRO A 28 7.54 -10.03 1.15
C PRO A 28 7.07 -8.75 1.84
N ALA A 29 7.73 -8.39 2.93
CA ALA A 29 7.45 -7.13 3.61
C ALA A 29 7.45 -6.01 2.57
N LEU A 30 6.49 -5.08 2.67
CA LEU A 30 6.32 -3.99 1.70
C LEU A 30 7.63 -3.24 1.41
N ASP A 31 8.51 -3.20 2.42
CA ASP A 31 9.81 -2.55 2.38
C ASP A 31 10.79 -3.18 1.38
N ASP A 32 10.58 -4.44 1.02
CA ASP A 32 11.42 -5.20 0.12
C ASP A 32 10.81 -5.35 -1.27
N MET A 33 9.50 -5.13 -1.41
CA MET A 33 8.83 -5.18 -2.70
C MET A 33 9.43 -4.17 -3.69
N THR A 34 9.84 -4.69 -4.84
CA THR A 34 10.26 -3.92 -6.00
C THR A 34 9.05 -3.35 -6.73
N PRO A 35 9.23 -2.28 -7.53
CA PRO A 35 8.14 -1.75 -8.36
C PRO A 35 7.52 -2.81 -9.30
N ARG A 36 8.29 -3.81 -9.75
CA ARG A 36 7.78 -4.88 -10.61
C ARG A 36 6.85 -5.83 -9.86
N GLU A 37 7.19 -6.20 -8.63
CA GLU A 37 6.35 -7.05 -7.79
C GLU A 37 5.07 -6.34 -7.38
N ILE A 38 5.13 -5.03 -7.09
CA ILE A 38 3.93 -4.23 -6.81
C ILE A 38 2.99 -4.22 -8.03
N VAL A 39 3.54 -4.07 -9.24
CA VAL A 39 2.73 -4.12 -10.47
C VAL A 39 2.12 -5.52 -10.66
N ALA A 40 2.90 -6.58 -10.46
CA ALA A 40 2.41 -7.96 -10.57
C ALA A 40 1.29 -8.26 -9.57
N GLU A 41 1.36 -7.72 -8.36
CA GLU A 41 0.29 -7.87 -7.37
C GLU A 41 -0.97 -7.08 -7.78
N LEU A 42 -0.81 -5.89 -8.35
CA LEU A 42 -1.93 -5.12 -8.90
C LEU A 42 -2.54 -5.77 -10.16
N ASP A 43 -1.75 -6.50 -10.95
CA ASP A 43 -2.22 -7.24 -12.13
C ASP A 43 -3.23 -8.34 -11.79
N LYS A 44 -3.19 -8.89 -10.57
CA LYS A 44 -4.17 -9.89 -10.10
C LYS A 44 -5.60 -9.35 -10.00
N TYR A 45 -5.77 -8.03 -9.89
CA TYR A 45 -7.07 -7.39 -9.63
C TYR A 45 -7.49 -6.38 -10.69
N ILE A 46 -6.53 -5.73 -11.36
CA ILE A 46 -6.79 -4.71 -12.37
C ILE A 46 -6.27 -5.24 -13.70
N VAL A 47 -7.08 -5.22 -14.76
CA VAL A 47 -6.65 -5.61 -16.10
C VAL A 47 -6.19 -4.37 -16.88
N GLY A 48 -5.03 -4.45 -17.55
CA GLY A 48 -4.47 -3.31 -18.31
C GLY A 48 -3.93 -2.18 -17.41
N GLN A 49 -4.07 -0.92 -17.85
CA GLN A 49 -3.66 0.28 -17.09
C GLN A 49 -2.19 0.26 -16.61
N THR A 50 -1.28 -0.25 -17.46
CA THR A 50 0.14 -0.47 -17.12
C THR A 50 0.84 0.78 -16.62
N ASP A 51 0.58 1.93 -17.23
CA ASP A 51 1.22 3.19 -16.84
C ASP A 51 0.76 3.68 -15.46
N ALA A 52 -0.53 3.55 -15.16
CA ALA A 52 -1.07 3.89 -13.85
C ALA A 52 -0.50 2.98 -12.76
N LYS A 53 -0.42 1.67 -13.02
CA LYS A 53 0.20 0.69 -12.09
C LYS A 53 1.68 0.99 -11.84
N ARG A 54 2.43 1.31 -12.90
CA ARG A 54 3.84 1.68 -12.79
C ARG A 54 4.00 2.96 -11.97
N ALA A 55 3.18 3.98 -12.21
CA ALA A 55 3.24 5.24 -11.50
C ALA A 55 3.01 5.06 -9.99
N VAL A 56 1.98 4.29 -9.60
CA VAL A 56 1.70 4.02 -8.18
C VAL A 56 2.76 3.14 -7.52
N ALA A 57 3.31 2.16 -8.24
CA ALA A 57 4.37 1.30 -7.74
C ALA A 57 5.66 2.10 -7.45
N VAL A 58 6.02 3.02 -8.34
CA VAL A 58 7.18 3.91 -8.15
C VAL A 58 6.94 4.86 -6.98
N ALA A 59 5.75 5.46 -6.85
CA ALA A 59 5.44 6.35 -5.74
C ALA A 59 5.52 5.62 -4.39
N LEU A 60 5.00 4.38 -4.32
CA LEU A 60 5.09 3.56 -3.11
C LEU A 60 6.54 3.20 -2.76
N ARG A 61 7.34 2.79 -3.76
CA ARG A 61 8.76 2.49 -3.54
C ARG A 61 9.54 3.72 -3.09
N ASN A 62 9.21 4.91 -3.62
CA ASN A 62 9.83 6.16 -3.21
C ASN A 62 9.50 6.52 -1.75
N ARG A 63 8.29 6.20 -1.28
CA ARG A 63 7.95 6.35 0.14
C ARG A 63 8.83 5.50 1.04
N VAL A 64 9.03 4.22 0.70
CA VAL A 64 9.93 3.32 1.45
C VAL A 64 11.38 3.81 1.40
N ARG A 65 11.85 4.24 0.23
CA ARG A 65 13.20 4.81 0.08
C ARG A 65 13.40 6.03 0.97
N ARG A 66 12.41 6.92 1.03
CA ARG A 66 12.46 8.10 1.90
C ARG A 66 12.60 7.72 3.38
N GLN A 67 11.93 6.67 3.84
CA GLN A 67 12.03 6.20 5.23
C GLN A 67 13.43 5.66 5.59
N LYS A 68 14.21 5.24 4.58
CA LYS A 68 15.58 4.74 4.74
C LYS A 68 16.65 5.85 4.61
N LEU A 69 16.27 7.09 4.30
CA LEU A 69 17.20 8.22 4.19
C LEU A 69 17.53 8.79 5.57
N PRO A 70 18.71 9.44 5.72
CA PRO A 70 19.01 10.26 6.88
C PRO A 70 17.96 11.37 7.08
N PRO A 71 17.61 11.74 8.33
CA PRO A 71 16.54 12.70 8.62
C PRO A 71 16.68 14.03 7.89
N GLU A 72 17.90 14.57 7.85
CA GLU A 72 18.23 15.85 7.20
C GLU A 72 17.85 15.89 5.72
N ILE A 73 18.03 14.77 5.01
CA ILE A 73 17.71 14.67 3.57
C ILE A 73 16.23 14.29 3.39
N ALA A 74 15.67 13.50 4.31
CA ALA A 74 14.30 13.00 4.22
C ALA A 74 13.23 14.11 4.33
N GLU A 75 13.55 15.24 4.98
CA GLU A 75 12.69 16.43 5.08
C GLU A 75 12.46 17.08 3.71
N ASP A 76 13.51 17.17 2.87
CA ASP A 76 13.44 17.76 1.53
C ASP A 76 12.73 16.86 0.50
N VAL A 77 12.61 15.56 0.79
CA VAL A 77 11.97 14.60 -0.12
C VAL A 77 10.46 14.58 0.08
N LEU A 78 9.76 15.39 -0.71
CA LEU A 78 8.29 15.45 -0.69
C LEU A 78 7.62 14.20 -1.31
N PRO A 79 6.44 13.78 -0.80
CA PRO A 79 5.63 12.74 -1.40
C PRO A 79 5.27 13.04 -2.87
N LYS A 80 5.28 12.00 -3.72
CA LYS A 80 4.87 12.11 -5.12
C LYS A 80 3.38 11.84 -5.25
N ASN A 81 2.59 12.91 -5.20
CA ASN A 81 1.14 12.85 -5.42
C ASN A 81 0.83 12.46 -6.88
N ILE A 82 -0.26 11.73 -7.09
CA ILE A 82 -0.64 11.19 -8.39
C ILE A 82 -2.02 11.72 -8.79
N LEU A 83 -2.12 12.24 -10.02
CA LEU A 83 -3.37 12.55 -10.69
C LEU A 83 -3.66 11.47 -11.75
N MET A 84 -4.76 10.74 -11.59
CA MET A 84 -5.19 9.74 -12.58
C MET A 84 -6.24 10.32 -13.52
N ILE A 85 -5.93 10.35 -14.82
CA ILE A 85 -6.83 10.85 -15.87
C ILE A 85 -7.36 9.66 -16.68
N GLY A 86 -8.68 9.61 -16.89
CA GLY A 86 -9.32 8.57 -17.71
C GLY A 86 -10.83 8.52 -17.51
N PRO A 87 -11.58 7.76 -18.34
CA PRO A 87 -13.03 7.67 -18.27
C PRO A 87 -13.50 6.96 -16.99
N THR A 88 -14.78 7.08 -16.64
CA THR A 88 -15.36 6.39 -15.48
C THR A 88 -15.30 4.87 -15.66
N GLY A 89 -15.25 4.12 -14.57
CA GLY A 89 -15.26 2.64 -14.60
C GLY A 89 -13.94 1.94 -14.95
N VAL A 90 -12.90 2.62 -15.42
CA VAL A 90 -11.62 1.97 -15.84
C VAL A 90 -10.69 1.52 -14.71
N GLY A 91 -11.11 1.62 -13.45
CA GLY A 91 -10.33 1.12 -12.30
C GLY A 91 -9.45 2.14 -11.57
N LYS A 92 -9.56 3.45 -11.85
CA LYS A 92 -8.79 4.50 -11.13
C LYS A 92 -8.86 4.37 -9.60
N THR A 93 -10.08 4.28 -9.08
CA THR A 93 -10.32 4.12 -7.63
C THR A 93 -9.87 2.76 -7.11
N GLU A 94 -9.97 1.71 -7.93
CA GLU A 94 -9.59 0.36 -7.54
C GLU A 94 -8.07 0.21 -7.40
N ILE A 95 -7.29 0.84 -8.29
CA ILE A 95 -5.82 0.92 -8.18
C ILE A 95 -5.45 1.53 -6.82
N ALA A 96 -6.03 2.67 -6.44
CA ALA A 96 -5.73 3.32 -5.17
C ALA A 96 -6.15 2.46 -3.96
N ARG A 97 -7.32 1.83 -4.01
CA ARG A 97 -7.82 0.94 -2.96
C ARG A 97 -6.93 -0.29 -2.78
N ARG A 98 -6.51 -0.93 -3.86
CA ARG A 98 -5.64 -2.11 -3.84
C ARG A 98 -4.23 -1.78 -3.36
N LEU A 99 -3.69 -0.64 -3.82
CA LEU A 99 -2.41 -0.14 -3.34
C LEU A 99 -2.41 0.09 -1.82
N ALA A 100 -3.50 0.64 -1.27
CA ALA A 100 -3.60 0.85 0.17
C ALA A 100 -3.70 -0.46 0.96
N ARG A 101 -4.44 -1.46 0.45
CA ARG A 101 -4.50 -2.80 1.03
C ARG A 101 -3.14 -3.49 1.01
N LEU A 102 -2.44 -3.41 -0.12
CA LEU A 102 -1.08 -3.92 -0.27
C LEU A 102 -0.15 -3.29 0.77
N ALA A 103 -0.20 -1.96 0.89
CA ALA A 103 0.64 -1.20 1.81
C ALA A 103 0.22 -1.26 3.28
N GLY A 104 -0.86 -1.99 3.62
CA GLY A 104 -1.41 -2.03 4.97
C GLY A 104 -1.77 -0.64 5.53
N CYS A 105 -2.08 0.34 4.66
CA CYS A 105 -2.26 1.73 5.08
C CYS A 105 -3.75 2.13 5.14
N PRO A 106 -4.11 3.12 5.97
CA PRO A 106 -5.46 3.67 5.98
C PRO A 106 -5.84 4.21 4.59
N PHE A 107 -7.08 3.96 4.15
CA PHE A 107 -7.60 4.44 2.87
C PHE A 107 -8.91 5.19 3.07
N ILE A 108 -8.98 6.41 2.54
CA ILE A 108 -10.19 7.21 2.53
C ILE A 108 -10.52 7.65 1.10
N LYS A 109 -11.77 7.43 0.69
CA LYS A 109 -12.32 7.96 -0.57
C LYS A 109 -13.13 9.21 -0.24
N VAL A 110 -12.72 10.33 -0.80
CA VAL A 110 -13.41 11.62 -0.67
C VAL A 110 -13.83 12.10 -2.06
N GLU A 111 -14.98 12.75 -2.15
CA GLU A 111 -15.49 13.35 -3.38
C GLU A 111 -15.37 14.87 -3.27
N ALA A 112 -14.64 15.50 -4.20
CA ALA A 112 -14.35 16.94 -4.14
C ALA A 112 -15.61 17.81 -4.22
N SER A 113 -16.63 17.36 -4.97
CA SER A 113 -17.90 18.08 -5.12
C SER A 113 -18.66 18.26 -3.80
N LYS A 114 -18.43 17.38 -2.81
CA LYS A 114 -19.05 17.50 -1.48
C LYS A 114 -18.62 18.75 -0.71
N TYR A 115 -17.51 19.37 -1.10
CA TYR A 115 -16.95 20.57 -0.46
C TYR A 115 -17.32 21.85 -1.20
N THR A 116 -18.04 21.75 -2.31
CA THR A 116 -18.49 22.90 -3.11
C THR A 116 -20.01 23.08 -3.09
N GLU A 117 -20.77 22.17 -2.48
CA GLU A 117 -22.22 22.30 -2.33
C GLU A 117 -22.55 23.49 -1.42
N VAL A 118 -23.51 24.33 -1.85
CA VAL A 118 -23.93 25.54 -1.14
C VAL A 118 -24.48 25.13 0.23
N GLY A 119 -23.72 25.43 1.29
CA GLY A 119 -24.05 25.04 2.66
C GLY A 119 -23.11 24.03 3.32
N TYR A 120 -21.88 23.85 2.85
CA TYR A 120 -20.86 23.15 3.64
C TYR A 120 -20.64 23.86 4.99
N VAL A 121 -21.20 23.30 6.07
CA VAL A 121 -21.02 23.79 7.46
C VAL A 121 -19.97 22.97 8.25
N GLY A 122 -19.27 22.05 7.58
CA GLY A 122 -18.39 21.07 8.21
C GLY A 122 -19.16 19.89 8.80
N ARG A 123 -18.65 18.66 8.62
CA ARG A 123 -19.03 17.49 9.42
C ARG A 123 -17.86 17.11 10.30
#